data_AF-A0A3S5YA57-F1
#
_entry.id   AF-A0A3S5YA57-F1
#
_cell.length_a   1.000
_cell.length_b   1.000
_cell.length_c   1.000
_cell.angle_alpha   90.00
_cell.angle_beta   90.00
_cell.angle_gamma   90.00
#
_symmetry.space_group_name_H-M   'P 1'
#
loop_
_entity.id
_entity.type
_entity.pdbx_description
1 polymer ?
#
loop_
_entity_poly.entity_id
_entity_poly.type
_entity_poly.pdbx_seq_one_letter_code
_entity_poly.pdbx_strand_id
1 'polypeptide(L)'
;MYDSISIAHAVSNWNSLGVKLPKELATAVDVFEAIRWVETGHAVEFDVADITAANVEEKLVNFANRLMPSLKTGDHFSRTPLEEAKRRMLDAAAREVLGKATAAVPVVIEQLTPEFDKHAAAYIAAVADLPEKVDDKSLLQAGPAAVQAYVAAQTEAAWLNQVSSWVAGTRNLPGFAGLDVAVALRILRPADVLQLAKLDAAQYKNNVDSTLHSLNPVFYTAAREGIEFGINTLRECAEIRQSLEEVSGRVTIVH
;
A
#
# COMPACT_ATOMS: atom_id res chain seq x y z
N MET A 1 -10.05 14.20 8.16
CA MET A 1 -9.13 13.85 9.27
C MET A 1 -8.70 12.41 9.06
N TYR A 2 -7.41 12.11 9.12
CA TYR A 2 -6.91 10.74 8.95
C TYR A 2 -7.29 9.90 10.19
N ASP A 3 -7.87 8.72 9.99
CA ASP A 3 -8.12 7.78 11.08
C ASP A 3 -6.85 6.95 11.33
N SER A 4 -6.11 7.32 12.38
CA SER A 4 -4.89 6.63 12.77
C SER A 4 -5.11 5.13 13.04
N ILE A 5 -6.25 4.74 13.60
CA ILE A 5 -6.53 3.34 13.98
C ILE A 5 -6.68 2.48 12.72
N SER A 6 -7.47 2.92 11.74
CA SER A 6 -7.60 2.21 10.45
C SER A 6 -6.29 2.09 9.68
N ILE A 7 -5.40 3.09 9.77
CA ILE A 7 -4.11 3.06 9.06
C ILE A 7 -3.10 2.17 9.80
N ALA A 8 -3.06 2.20 11.14
CA ALA A 8 -2.24 1.27 11.92
C ALA A 8 -2.67 -0.20 11.70
N HIS A 9 -3.98 -0.45 11.54
CA HIS A 9 -4.48 -1.76 11.12
C HIS A 9 -4.05 -2.15 9.69
N ALA A 10 -3.97 -1.18 8.76
CA ALA A 10 -3.40 -1.48 7.43
C ALA A 10 -1.91 -1.86 7.50
N VAL A 11 -1.16 -1.30 8.47
CA VAL A 11 0.26 -1.62 8.72
C VAL A 11 0.43 -2.99 9.40
N SER A 12 -0.43 -3.36 10.37
CA SER A 12 -0.34 -4.69 11.03
C SER A 12 -0.53 -5.85 10.04
N ASN A 13 -1.29 -5.62 8.96
CA ASN A 13 -1.51 -6.59 7.89
C ASN A 13 -0.36 -6.69 6.85
N TRP A 14 0.71 -5.89 6.91
CA TRP A 14 1.80 -5.93 5.91
C TRP A 14 2.47 -7.32 5.79
N ASN A 15 2.55 -8.08 6.89
CA ASN A 15 3.09 -9.45 6.90
C ASN A 15 2.36 -10.43 5.96
N SER A 16 1.14 -10.10 5.49
CA SER A 16 0.41 -10.90 4.50
C SER A 16 1.14 -11.04 3.15
N LEU A 17 2.08 -10.14 2.85
CA LEU A 17 2.95 -10.20 1.66
C LEU A 17 4.23 -11.03 1.88
N GLY A 18 4.33 -11.79 2.98
CA GLY A 18 5.50 -12.63 3.32
C GLY A 18 6.70 -11.89 3.91
N VAL A 19 6.64 -10.56 3.99
CA VAL A 19 7.67 -9.70 4.58
C VAL A 19 7.70 -9.78 6.10
N LYS A 20 8.82 -9.37 6.71
CA LYS A 20 8.98 -9.24 8.17
C LYS A 20 9.09 -7.77 8.55
N LEU A 21 8.27 -7.33 9.50
CA LEU A 21 8.39 -5.98 10.08
C LEU A 21 9.74 -5.80 10.79
N PRO A 22 10.40 -4.65 10.67
CA PRO A 22 11.53 -4.28 11.53
C PRO A 22 11.13 -4.37 13.01
N LYS A 23 12.06 -4.80 13.88
CA LYS A 23 11.77 -5.16 15.29
C LYS A 23 10.92 -4.12 16.04
N GLU A 24 11.25 -2.84 15.92
CA GLU A 24 10.49 -1.79 16.62
C GLU A 24 9.07 -1.62 16.09
N LEU A 25 8.86 -1.79 14.78
CA LEU A 25 7.53 -1.73 14.18
C LEU A 25 6.71 -2.96 14.54
N ALA A 26 7.35 -4.14 14.61
CA ALA A 26 6.73 -5.36 15.13
C ALA A 26 6.21 -5.14 16.55
N THR A 27 7.05 -4.67 17.47
CA THR A 27 6.65 -4.42 18.87
C THR A 27 5.54 -3.35 18.99
N ALA A 28 5.55 -2.30 18.17
CA ALA A 28 4.47 -1.31 18.15
C ALA A 28 3.15 -1.90 17.60
N VAL A 29 3.22 -2.78 16.59
CA VAL A 29 2.07 -3.51 16.06
C VAL A 29 1.53 -4.53 17.07
N ASP A 30 2.40 -5.26 17.77
CA ASP A 30 2.03 -6.20 18.84
C ASP A 30 1.25 -5.48 19.93
N VAL A 31 1.72 -4.30 20.37
CA VAL A 31 1.03 -3.44 21.34
C VAL A 31 -0.31 -2.92 20.79
N PHE A 32 -0.35 -2.43 19.54
CA PHE A 32 -1.57 -1.92 18.92
C PHE A 32 -2.67 -2.99 18.80
N GLU A 33 -2.34 -4.18 18.29
CA GLU A 33 -3.30 -5.30 18.20
C GLU A 33 -3.68 -5.80 19.60
N ALA A 34 -2.74 -5.90 20.55
CA ALA A 34 -3.07 -6.30 21.92
C ALA A 34 -4.10 -5.35 22.56
N ILE A 35 -3.94 -4.02 22.42
CA ILE A 35 -4.94 -3.03 22.89
C ILE A 35 -6.27 -3.22 22.15
N ARG A 36 -6.24 -3.48 20.84
CA ARG A 36 -7.43 -3.64 19.99
C ARG A 36 -8.31 -4.80 20.47
N TRP A 37 -7.72 -5.93 20.84
CA TRP A 37 -8.46 -7.16 21.17
C TRP A 37 -8.91 -7.28 22.63
N VAL A 38 -8.47 -6.43 23.58
CA VAL A 38 -9.03 -6.43 24.96
C VAL A 38 -10.53 -6.10 24.94
N GLU A 39 -11.37 -6.96 25.52
CA GLU A 39 -12.81 -6.76 25.60
C GLU A 39 -13.19 -5.65 26.59
N THR A 40 -13.97 -4.67 26.16
CA THR A 40 -14.43 -3.56 27.02
C THR A 40 -15.72 -3.91 27.75
N GLY A 41 -15.64 -4.86 28.69
CA GLY A 41 -16.76 -5.28 29.55
C GLY A 41 -16.70 -4.75 30.99
N HIS A 42 -15.52 -4.48 31.54
CA HIS A 42 -15.30 -4.13 32.95
C HIS A 42 -14.38 -2.92 33.12
N ALA A 43 -14.79 -1.98 33.98
CA ALA A 43 -14.31 -0.60 33.96
C ALA A 43 -13.03 -0.37 34.77
N VAL A 44 -11.91 -0.19 34.06
CA VAL A 44 -10.63 0.34 34.57
C VAL A 44 -9.87 1.05 33.41
N GLU A 45 -8.55 1.26 33.46
CA GLU A 45 -7.90 2.55 33.15
C GLU A 45 -6.55 2.63 32.32
N PHE A 46 -6.04 3.69 31.62
CA PHE A 46 -4.77 3.66 30.75
C PHE A 46 -3.34 4.05 31.34
N ASP A 47 -2.18 3.85 30.69
CA ASP A 47 -1.12 4.88 30.41
C ASP A 47 -0.13 4.34 29.35
N VAL A 48 0.42 5.18 28.45
CA VAL A 48 1.02 4.71 27.17
C VAL A 48 2.40 4.04 27.34
N ALA A 49 3.34 4.73 27.99
CA ALA A 49 4.78 4.50 27.77
C ALA A 49 5.31 3.19 28.40
N ASP A 50 4.54 2.60 29.31
CA ASP A 50 4.87 1.36 30.00
C ASP A 50 4.22 0.12 29.35
N ILE A 51 3.50 0.27 28.23
CA ILE A 51 2.75 -0.85 27.63
C ILE A 51 3.65 -1.80 26.83
N THR A 52 3.43 -3.07 27.11
CA THR A 52 3.86 -4.25 26.37
C THR A 52 2.64 -5.13 26.14
N ALA A 53 2.69 -6.07 25.19
CA ALA A 53 1.60 -7.03 25.00
C ALA A 53 1.29 -7.86 26.27
N ALA A 54 2.25 -8.01 27.19
CA ALA A 54 2.10 -8.81 28.41
C ALA A 54 1.44 -8.08 29.59
N ASN A 55 1.47 -6.73 29.61
CA ASN A 55 0.82 -5.91 30.65
C ASN A 55 -0.27 -4.99 30.07
N VAL A 56 -0.66 -5.17 28.80
CA VAL A 56 -1.63 -4.30 28.11
C VAL A 56 -2.96 -4.19 28.84
N GLU A 57 -3.43 -5.27 29.47
CA GLU A 57 -4.67 -5.28 30.25
C GLU A 57 -4.45 -4.52 31.55
N GLU A 58 -3.43 -4.84 32.37
CA GLU A 58 -3.11 -4.11 33.60
C GLU A 58 -2.80 -2.61 33.37
N LYS A 59 -2.27 -2.26 32.19
CA LYS A 59 -2.03 -0.87 31.79
C LYS A 59 -3.25 -0.22 31.13
N LEU A 60 -4.20 -0.99 30.61
CA LEU A 60 -5.63 -0.68 30.51
C LEU A 60 -6.35 -0.91 31.88
N VAL A 61 -5.57 -0.95 32.98
CA VAL A 61 -5.95 -0.74 34.40
C VAL A 61 -5.16 0.40 35.15
N ASN A 62 -4.55 1.43 34.49
CA ASN A 62 -3.82 2.62 35.07
C ASN A 62 -4.41 4.13 35.08
N PHE A 63 -5.20 4.70 34.11
CA PHE A 63 -5.67 6.15 33.93
C PHE A 63 -7.18 6.52 33.59
N ALA A 64 -8.09 5.73 33.01
CA ALA A 64 -9.54 6.01 33.02
C ALA A 64 -10.23 6.31 34.37
N ASN A 65 -9.76 5.82 35.53
CA ASN A 65 -10.25 6.29 36.83
C ASN A 65 -9.56 7.62 37.19
N ARG A 66 -8.36 7.89 36.66
CA ARG A 66 -7.82 9.27 36.55
C ARG A 66 -8.66 10.14 35.57
N LEU A 67 -9.33 9.56 34.56
CA LEU A 67 -10.28 10.26 33.67
C LEU A 67 -11.66 10.44 34.30
N MET A 68 -12.14 9.55 35.16
CA MET A 68 -13.45 9.66 35.82
C MET A 68 -13.72 11.04 36.46
N PRO A 69 -12.74 11.70 37.12
CA PRO A 69 -12.84 13.11 37.53
C PRO A 69 -13.10 14.06 36.36
N SER A 70 -12.37 13.94 35.26
CA SER A 70 -12.44 14.82 34.08
C SER A 70 -13.69 14.63 33.21
N LEU A 71 -14.24 13.41 33.15
CA LEU A 71 -15.39 13.08 32.29
C LEU A 71 -16.74 13.53 32.87
N LYS A 72 -16.78 14.07 34.10
CA LYS A 72 -18.00 14.55 34.76
C LYS A 72 -18.50 15.90 34.25
N THR A 73 -17.70 16.66 33.52
CA THR A 73 -18.08 17.97 32.96
C THR A 73 -18.48 17.87 31.49
N GLY A 74 -19.64 17.26 31.26
CA GLY A 74 -20.56 17.53 30.14
C GLY A 74 -20.02 17.54 28.70
N ASP A 75 -19.97 16.36 28.05
CA ASP A 75 -20.37 16.21 26.63
C ASP A 75 -20.53 14.73 26.18
N HIS A 76 -20.10 13.76 26.99
CA HIS A 76 -19.89 12.37 26.53
C HIS A 76 -21.07 11.42 26.83
N PHE A 77 -22.23 11.67 26.22
CA PHE A 77 -23.46 10.88 26.43
C PHE A 77 -23.50 9.48 25.75
N SER A 78 -22.39 9.00 25.17
CA SER A 78 -22.38 7.80 24.31
C SER A 78 -21.23 6.80 24.55
N ARG A 79 -20.37 7.01 25.55
CA ARG A 79 -19.28 6.08 25.92
C ARG A 79 -18.99 6.09 27.41
N THR A 80 -18.61 4.92 27.93
CA THR A 80 -18.05 4.76 29.27
C THR A 80 -16.62 5.34 29.36
N PRO A 81 -16.12 5.64 30.58
CA PRO A 81 -14.72 6.01 30.80
C PRO A 81 -13.71 5.01 30.23
N LEU A 82 -14.04 3.71 30.26
CA LEU A 82 -13.24 2.62 29.71
C LEU A 82 -13.13 2.70 28.18
N GLU A 83 -14.25 2.87 27.47
CA GLU A 83 -14.26 2.94 26.01
C GLU A 83 -13.53 4.17 25.48
N GLU A 84 -13.70 5.32 26.14
CA GLU A 84 -12.97 6.55 25.79
C GLU A 84 -11.49 6.46 26.19
N ALA A 85 -11.14 5.73 27.26
CA ALA A 85 -9.74 5.41 27.57
C ALA A 85 -9.14 4.49 26.50
N LYS A 86 -9.71 3.31 26.24
CA LYS A 86 -9.28 2.37 25.19
C LYS A 86 -9.10 3.08 23.84
N ARG A 87 -10.05 3.96 23.46
CA ARG A 87 -9.93 4.78 22.25
C ARG A 87 -8.67 5.65 22.27
N ARG A 88 -8.41 6.38 23.37
CA ARG A 88 -7.19 7.19 23.51
C ARG A 88 -5.92 6.33 23.52
N MET A 89 -5.98 5.08 24.00
CA MET A 89 -4.88 4.11 23.87
C MET A 89 -4.61 3.75 22.42
N LEU A 90 -5.67 3.38 21.68
CA LEU A 90 -5.60 3.02 20.27
C LEU A 90 -5.11 4.20 19.44
N ASP A 91 -5.61 5.42 19.67
CA ASP A 91 -5.14 6.64 19.01
C ASP A 91 -3.66 6.94 19.32
N ALA A 92 -3.15 6.62 20.51
CA ALA A 92 -1.74 6.80 20.88
C ALA A 92 -0.83 5.72 20.27
N ALA A 93 -1.15 4.44 20.45
CA ALA A 93 -0.39 3.31 19.90
C ALA A 93 -0.40 3.34 18.37
N ALA A 94 -1.53 3.71 17.74
CA ALA A 94 -1.58 3.90 16.30
C ALA A 94 -0.64 5.01 15.81
N ARG A 95 -0.49 6.13 16.55
CA ARG A 95 0.49 7.16 16.20
C ARG A 95 1.92 6.66 16.30
N GLU A 96 2.24 5.78 17.25
CA GLU A 96 3.56 5.15 17.32
C GLU A 96 3.80 4.20 16.13
N VAL A 97 2.84 3.31 15.82
CA VAL A 97 2.88 2.45 14.62
C VAL A 97 3.12 3.30 13.37
N LEU A 98 2.39 4.41 13.19
CA LEU A 98 2.55 5.30 12.05
C LEU A 98 3.90 6.02 12.02
N GLY A 99 4.42 6.44 13.17
CA GLY A 99 5.75 7.05 13.29
C GLY A 99 6.89 6.11 12.90
N LYS A 100 6.75 4.81 13.18
CA LYS A 100 7.71 3.77 12.81
C LYS A 100 7.50 3.24 11.38
N ALA A 101 6.25 3.18 10.91
CA ALA A 101 5.89 2.63 9.61
C ALA A 101 6.54 3.37 8.43
N THR A 102 6.60 4.71 8.46
CA THR A 102 7.25 5.50 7.41
C THR A 102 8.71 5.11 7.19
N ALA A 103 9.47 4.89 8.27
CA ALA A 103 10.87 4.47 8.21
C ALA A 103 11.05 3.01 7.77
N ALA A 104 10.01 2.17 7.91
CA ALA A 104 10.03 0.78 7.49
C ALA A 104 9.73 0.57 6.00
N VAL A 105 9.12 1.54 5.30
CA VAL A 105 8.74 1.38 3.88
C VAL A 105 9.91 0.93 2.99
N PRO A 106 11.13 1.52 3.03
CA PRO A 106 12.26 1.05 2.22
C PRO A 106 12.68 -0.39 2.56
N VAL A 107 12.70 -0.74 3.85
CA VAL A 107 13.08 -2.09 4.34
C VAL A 107 12.03 -3.15 3.97
N VAL A 108 10.78 -2.75 3.73
CA VAL A 108 9.73 -3.63 3.18
C VAL A 108 9.89 -3.75 1.66
N ILE A 109 10.23 -2.67 0.94
CA ILE A 109 10.56 -2.73 -0.50
C ILE A 109 11.75 -3.68 -0.73
N GLU A 110 12.85 -3.54 0.00
CA GLU A 110 14.03 -4.42 -0.09
C GLU A 110 13.71 -5.91 0.09
N GLN A 111 12.70 -6.24 0.94
CA GLN A 111 12.24 -7.61 1.14
C GLN A 111 11.30 -8.11 0.03
N LEU A 112 10.54 -7.22 -0.62
CA LEU A 112 9.64 -7.56 -1.73
C LEU A 112 10.38 -7.71 -3.06
N THR A 113 11.41 -6.90 -3.32
CA THR A 113 12.13 -6.85 -4.60
C THR A 113 12.53 -8.23 -5.14
N PRO A 114 13.15 -9.15 -4.38
CA PRO A 114 13.60 -10.45 -4.92
C PRO A 114 12.48 -11.40 -5.37
N GLU A 115 11.24 -11.20 -4.91
CA GLU A 115 10.07 -11.93 -5.41
C GLU A 115 9.37 -11.14 -6.52
N PHE A 116 9.29 -9.82 -6.35
CA PHE A 116 8.75 -8.91 -7.35
C PHE A 116 9.47 -9.01 -8.69
N ASP A 117 10.80 -9.09 -8.71
CA ASP A 117 11.60 -9.21 -9.92
C ASP A 117 11.27 -10.51 -10.68
N LYS A 118 10.95 -11.60 -9.97
CA LYS A 118 10.50 -12.86 -10.57
C LYS A 118 9.12 -12.73 -11.18
N HIS A 119 8.15 -12.19 -10.43
CA HIS A 119 6.78 -11.99 -10.90
C HIS A 119 6.73 -11.01 -12.09
N ALA A 120 7.55 -9.96 -12.07
CA ALA A 120 7.72 -9.04 -13.20
C ALA A 120 8.35 -9.73 -14.42
N ALA A 121 9.43 -10.50 -14.24
CA ALA A 121 10.06 -11.23 -15.35
C ALA A 121 9.14 -12.31 -15.95
N ALA A 122 8.39 -13.03 -15.10
CA ALA A 122 7.38 -14.00 -15.52
C ALA A 122 6.22 -13.33 -16.28
N TYR A 123 5.75 -12.17 -15.80
CA TYR A 123 4.73 -11.38 -16.50
C TYR A 123 5.20 -10.91 -17.88
N ILE A 124 6.42 -10.35 -17.97
CA ILE A 124 7.01 -9.87 -19.23
C ILE A 124 7.17 -11.03 -20.23
N ALA A 125 7.69 -12.18 -19.79
CA ALA A 125 7.80 -13.37 -20.62
C ALA A 125 6.44 -13.86 -21.12
N ALA A 126 5.44 -13.97 -20.23
CA ALA A 126 4.10 -14.38 -20.58
C ALA A 126 3.41 -13.39 -21.55
N VAL A 127 3.62 -12.08 -21.38
CA VAL A 127 3.11 -11.06 -22.32
C VAL A 127 3.81 -11.11 -23.67
N ALA A 128 5.09 -11.50 -23.75
CA ALA A 128 5.78 -11.67 -25.03
C ALA A 128 5.10 -12.73 -25.91
N ASP A 129 4.70 -13.87 -25.32
CA ASP A 129 4.03 -14.99 -25.99
C ASP A 129 2.55 -14.73 -26.37
N LEU A 130 1.96 -13.60 -25.95
CA LEU A 130 0.60 -13.22 -26.32
C LEU A 130 0.51 -12.69 -27.77
N PRO A 131 -0.64 -12.82 -28.45
CA PRO A 131 -0.90 -12.10 -29.68
C PRO A 131 -0.88 -10.56 -29.47
N GLU A 132 -0.53 -9.82 -30.53
CA GLU A 132 -0.45 -8.35 -30.52
C GLU A 132 -1.75 -7.69 -30.03
N LYS A 133 -2.88 -8.16 -30.58
CA LYS A 133 -4.23 -7.87 -30.08
C LYS A 133 -4.64 -8.96 -29.11
N VAL A 134 -5.02 -8.60 -27.88
CA VAL A 134 -5.54 -9.52 -26.86
C VAL A 134 -7.06 -9.37 -26.78
N ASP A 135 -7.77 -10.36 -27.32
CA ASP A 135 -9.22 -10.58 -27.15
C ASP A 135 -9.50 -12.10 -27.21
N ASP A 136 -10.71 -12.53 -26.83
CA ASP A 136 -11.07 -13.95 -26.78
C ASP A 136 -10.86 -14.69 -28.11
N LYS A 137 -11.12 -14.01 -29.24
CA LYS A 137 -10.99 -14.59 -30.57
C LYS A 137 -9.52 -14.71 -30.97
N SER A 138 -8.69 -13.71 -30.66
CA SER A 138 -7.26 -13.76 -30.98
C SER A 138 -6.52 -14.80 -30.14
N LEU A 139 -6.87 -14.97 -28.85
CA LEU A 139 -6.33 -16.04 -28.00
C LEU A 139 -6.72 -17.43 -28.52
N LEU A 140 -8.00 -17.64 -28.86
CA LEU A 140 -8.48 -18.90 -29.45
C LEU A 140 -7.82 -19.20 -30.82
N GLN A 141 -7.49 -18.17 -31.60
CA GLN A 141 -6.79 -18.32 -32.89
C GLN A 141 -5.28 -18.56 -32.74
N ALA A 142 -4.64 -17.97 -31.72
CA ALA A 142 -3.23 -18.21 -31.40
C ALA A 142 -3.00 -19.58 -30.71
N GLY A 143 -4.05 -20.19 -30.16
CA GLY A 143 -4.07 -21.57 -29.70
C GLY A 143 -3.64 -21.78 -28.25
N PRO A 144 -3.46 -23.04 -27.82
CA PRO A 144 -3.37 -23.39 -26.40
C PRO A 144 -2.17 -22.76 -25.67
N ALA A 145 -1.05 -22.53 -26.37
CA ALA A 145 0.12 -21.86 -25.78
C ALA A 145 -0.18 -20.40 -25.40
N ALA A 146 -0.87 -19.64 -26.27
CA ALA A 146 -1.27 -18.27 -25.98
C ALA A 146 -2.31 -18.19 -24.84
N VAL A 147 -3.19 -19.20 -24.71
CA VAL A 147 -4.11 -19.31 -23.58
C VAL A 147 -3.37 -19.62 -22.26
N GLN A 148 -2.33 -20.46 -22.30
CA GLN A 148 -1.47 -20.71 -21.13
C GLN A 148 -0.67 -19.46 -20.72
N ALA A 149 -0.08 -18.76 -21.70
CA ALA A 149 0.59 -17.48 -21.49
C ALA A 149 -0.37 -16.41 -20.91
N TYR A 150 -1.62 -16.38 -21.37
CA TYR A 150 -2.65 -15.49 -20.82
C TYR A 150 -2.96 -15.78 -19.35
N VAL A 151 -3.13 -17.04 -18.97
CA VAL A 151 -3.38 -17.44 -17.57
C VAL A 151 -2.16 -17.15 -16.68
N ALA A 152 -0.94 -17.35 -17.19
CA ALA A 152 0.28 -16.95 -16.50
C ALA A 152 0.30 -15.43 -16.28
N ALA A 153 0.18 -14.63 -17.35
CA ALA A 153 0.16 -13.17 -17.28
C ALA A 153 -0.93 -12.62 -16.35
N GLN A 154 -2.12 -13.23 -16.31
CA GLN A 154 -3.18 -12.87 -15.35
C GLN A 154 -2.78 -13.16 -13.90
N THR A 155 -2.11 -14.29 -13.64
CA THR A 155 -1.63 -14.69 -12.31
C THR A 155 -0.55 -13.73 -11.80
N GLU A 156 0.45 -13.44 -12.63
CA GLU A 156 1.53 -12.51 -12.28
C GLU A 156 0.99 -11.06 -12.12
N ALA A 157 0.09 -10.61 -13.00
CA ALA A 157 -0.57 -9.31 -12.85
C ALA A 157 -1.36 -9.19 -11.55
N ALA A 158 -2.04 -10.25 -11.10
CA ALA A 158 -2.78 -10.25 -9.84
C ALA A 158 -1.84 -10.03 -8.65
N TRP A 159 -0.65 -10.63 -8.64
CA TRP A 159 0.36 -10.42 -7.60
C TRP A 159 1.00 -9.02 -7.68
N LEU A 160 1.39 -8.56 -8.87
CA LEU A 160 1.94 -7.21 -9.09
C LEU A 160 0.93 -6.10 -8.68
N ASN A 161 -0.37 -6.34 -8.88
CA ASN A 161 -1.43 -5.45 -8.40
C ASN A 161 -1.54 -5.44 -6.86
N GLN A 162 -1.21 -6.51 -6.15
CA GLN A 162 -1.16 -6.51 -4.67
C GLN A 162 -0.03 -5.61 -4.17
N VAL A 163 1.17 -5.70 -4.76
CA VAL A 163 2.30 -4.82 -4.42
C VAL A 163 1.99 -3.35 -4.76
N SER A 164 1.43 -3.06 -5.94
CA SER A 164 1.00 -1.70 -6.29
C SER A 164 -0.09 -1.15 -5.35
N SER A 165 -0.97 -2.02 -4.85
CA SER A 165 -1.99 -1.67 -3.83
C SER A 165 -1.38 -1.43 -2.45
N TRP A 166 -0.34 -2.18 -2.08
CA TRP A 166 0.43 -1.94 -0.84
C TRP A 166 1.17 -0.61 -0.89
N VAL A 167 1.89 -0.32 -1.99
CA VAL A 167 2.51 0.99 -2.22
C VAL A 167 1.46 2.11 -2.12
N ALA A 168 0.30 1.94 -2.76
CA ALA A 168 -0.81 2.88 -2.65
C ALA A 168 -1.34 3.05 -1.21
N GLY A 169 -1.29 2.01 -0.38
CA GLY A 169 -1.65 2.05 1.03
C GLY A 169 -0.74 2.95 1.88
N THR A 170 0.54 3.09 1.50
CA THR A 170 1.50 3.95 2.22
C THR A 170 1.15 5.45 2.17
N ARG A 171 0.22 5.88 1.30
CA ARG A 171 -0.26 7.27 1.14
C ARG A 171 -0.81 7.91 2.41
N ASN A 172 -1.21 7.09 3.38
CA ASN A 172 -1.81 7.53 4.63
C ASN A 172 -0.79 7.63 5.77
N LEU A 173 0.46 7.25 5.53
CA LEU A 173 1.56 7.39 6.50
C LEU A 173 2.08 8.84 6.56
N PRO A 174 2.59 9.29 7.72
CA PRO A 174 3.30 10.56 7.83
C PRO A 174 4.44 10.66 6.81
N GLY A 175 4.56 11.80 6.12
CA GLY A 175 5.61 12.03 5.12
C GLY A 175 5.29 11.59 3.68
N PHE A 176 4.20 10.83 3.47
CA PHE A 176 3.66 10.53 2.13
C PHE A 176 2.24 11.09 1.90
N ALA A 177 1.58 11.55 2.96
CA ALA A 177 0.26 12.19 2.88
C ALA A 177 0.27 13.44 1.99
N GLY A 178 -0.66 13.49 1.03
CA GLY A 178 -0.81 14.61 0.09
C GLY A 178 -0.07 14.43 -1.24
N LEU A 179 0.75 13.39 -1.40
CA LEU A 179 1.32 13.02 -2.69
C LEU A 179 0.24 12.38 -3.57
N ASP A 180 -0.20 13.08 -4.62
CA ASP A 180 -1.02 12.49 -5.68
C ASP A 180 -0.10 11.90 -6.76
N VAL A 181 -0.14 10.58 -6.91
CA VAL A 181 0.76 9.83 -7.79
C VAL A 181 0.02 8.73 -8.53
N ALA A 182 0.17 8.77 -9.85
CA ALA A 182 -0.46 7.88 -10.82
C ALA A 182 -0.27 6.40 -10.45
N VAL A 183 -1.26 5.57 -10.78
CA VAL A 183 -1.25 4.13 -10.47
C VAL A 183 -0.07 3.44 -11.15
N ALA A 184 0.28 3.88 -12.36
CA ALA A 184 1.40 3.37 -13.13
C ALA A 184 2.75 3.43 -12.38
N LEU A 185 3.11 4.59 -11.81
CA LEU A 185 4.47 4.83 -11.29
C LEU A 185 4.81 4.07 -10.00
N ARG A 186 3.84 3.41 -9.36
CA ARG A 186 4.03 2.70 -8.09
C ARG A 186 4.95 1.49 -8.20
N ILE A 187 4.95 0.84 -9.36
CA ILE A 187 5.77 -0.34 -9.64
C ILE A 187 6.44 -0.30 -11.03
N LEU A 188 6.44 0.86 -11.70
CA LEU A 188 7.02 1.05 -13.04
C LEU A 188 7.93 2.28 -13.07
N ARG A 189 9.02 2.19 -13.82
CA ARG A 189 10.04 3.22 -13.98
C ARG A 189 10.20 3.56 -15.47
N PRO A 190 9.38 4.48 -16.02
CA PRO A 190 9.59 4.99 -17.37
C PRO A 190 10.90 5.79 -17.42
N ALA A 191 11.75 5.48 -18.39
CA ALA A 191 13.03 6.16 -18.60
C ALA A 191 12.88 7.52 -19.30
N ASP A 192 11.75 7.75 -19.98
CA ASP A 192 11.48 8.98 -20.73
C ASP A 192 9.99 9.39 -20.74
N VAL A 193 9.75 10.59 -21.28
CA VAL A 193 8.44 11.24 -21.36
C VAL A 193 7.46 10.48 -22.28
N LEU A 194 7.95 9.78 -23.30
CA LEU A 194 7.15 9.02 -24.25
C LEU A 194 6.68 7.70 -23.63
N GLN A 195 7.54 7.02 -22.87
CA GLN A 195 7.15 5.89 -22.03
C GLN A 195 6.10 6.32 -20.98
N LEU A 196 6.32 7.44 -20.28
CA LEU A 196 5.35 8.00 -19.34
C LEU A 196 3.98 8.30 -20.00
N ALA A 197 3.98 8.94 -21.17
CA ALA A 197 2.77 9.25 -21.91
C ALA A 197 2.01 7.99 -22.37
N LYS A 198 2.71 6.90 -22.70
CA LYS A 198 2.09 5.60 -23.00
C LYS A 198 1.44 4.96 -21.78
N LEU A 199 2.06 5.06 -20.60
CA LEU A 199 1.47 4.59 -19.34
C LEU A 199 0.21 5.38 -18.97
N ASP A 200 0.24 6.72 -19.07
CA ASP A 200 -0.94 7.58 -18.87
C ASP A 200 -2.07 7.21 -19.85
N ALA A 201 -1.74 7.08 -21.14
CA ALA A 201 -2.71 6.70 -22.18
C ALA A 201 -3.32 5.31 -21.96
N ALA A 202 -2.57 4.36 -21.38
CA ALA A 202 -3.09 3.05 -20.96
C ALA A 202 -3.99 3.15 -19.72
N GLN A 203 -3.62 3.98 -18.73
CA GLN A 203 -4.33 4.15 -17.47
C GLN A 203 -5.73 4.76 -17.65
N TYR A 204 -5.90 5.69 -18.60
CA TYR A 204 -7.18 6.36 -18.88
C TYR A 204 -8.01 5.71 -20.01
N LYS A 205 -7.61 4.52 -20.49
CA LYS A 205 -8.26 3.83 -21.60
C LYS A 205 -9.52 3.08 -21.14
N ASN A 206 -10.64 3.80 -21.08
CA ASN A 206 -11.92 3.25 -20.59
C ASN A 206 -12.55 2.19 -21.51
N ASN A 207 -12.24 2.21 -22.81
CA ASN A 207 -12.73 1.24 -23.80
C ASN A 207 -11.63 0.20 -24.10
N VAL A 208 -11.50 -0.79 -23.22
CA VAL A 208 -10.58 -1.92 -23.35
C VAL A 208 -11.38 -3.23 -23.25
N ASP A 209 -10.97 -4.22 -24.03
CA ASP A 209 -11.53 -5.57 -23.98
C ASP A 209 -11.37 -6.19 -22.57
N SER A 210 -12.37 -6.93 -22.07
CA SER A 210 -12.33 -7.55 -20.73
C SER A 210 -11.13 -8.45 -20.51
N THR A 211 -10.63 -9.07 -21.58
CA THR A 211 -9.52 -10.02 -21.56
C THR A 211 -8.19 -9.26 -21.48
N LEU A 212 -8.03 -8.14 -22.21
CA LEU A 212 -6.88 -7.23 -21.98
C LEU A 212 -6.96 -6.48 -20.64
N HIS A 213 -8.16 -6.13 -20.17
CA HIS A 213 -8.36 -5.47 -18.87
C HIS A 213 -7.89 -6.38 -17.71
N SER A 214 -8.14 -7.68 -17.84
CA SER A 214 -7.74 -8.71 -16.86
C SER A 214 -6.23 -8.86 -16.66
N LEU A 215 -5.41 -8.37 -17.61
CA LEU A 215 -3.93 -8.37 -17.52
C LEU A 215 -3.36 -7.11 -16.87
N ASN A 216 -4.20 -6.16 -16.45
CA ASN A 216 -3.90 -4.75 -16.22
C ASN A 216 -3.31 -4.06 -17.49
N PRO A 217 -4.08 -3.19 -18.18
CA PRO A 217 -3.63 -2.55 -19.42
C PRO A 217 -2.33 -1.73 -19.27
N VAL A 218 -2.08 -1.16 -18.10
CA VAL A 218 -0.87 -0.37 -17.82
C VAL A 218 0.36 -1.29 -17.75
N PHE A 219 0.23 -2.46 -17.10
CA PHE A 219 1.30 -3.45 -17.05
C PHE A 219 1.54 -4.07 -18.43
N TYR A 220 0.48 -4.35 -19.19
CA TYR A 220 0.60 -4.91 -20.56
C TYR A 220 1.34 -3.93 -21.47
N THR A 221 0.99 -2.64 -21.42
CA THR A 221 1.74 -1.58 -22.12
C THR A 221 3.20 -1.52 -21.63
N ALA A 222 3.46 -1.58 -20.32
CA ALA A 222 4.83 -1.57 -19.80
C ALA A 222 5.69 -2.73 -20.34
N ALA A 223 5.17 -3.96 -20.30
CA ALA A 223 5.86 -5.15 -20.78
C ALA A 223 6.07 -5.14 -22.31
N ARG A 224 5.11 -4.63 -23.10
CA ARG A 224 5.26 -4.47 -24.56
C ARG A 224 6.22 -3.35 -24.96
N GLU A 225 6.38 -2.33 -24.13
CA GLU A 225 7.20 -1.13 -24.40
C GLU A 225 8.60 -1.17 -23.76
N GLY A 226 8.96 -2.27 -23.09
CA GLY A 226 10.25 -2.42 -22.42
C GLY A 226 10.46 -1.47 -21.24
N ILE A 227 9.39 -1.07 -20.56
CA ILE A 227 9.43 -0.21 -19.37
C ILE A 227 9.86 -1.06 -18.17
N GLU A 228 10.83 -0.55 -17.39
CA GLU A 228 11.32 -1.24 -16.19
C GLU A 228 10.19 -1.39 -15.15
N PHE A 229 9.99 -2.62 -14.67
CA PHE A 229 9.20 -2.89 -13.48
C PHE A 229 10.11 -2.75 -12.26
N GLY A 230 9.71 -1.96 -11.29
CA GLY A 230 10.46 -1.73 -10.06
C GLY A 230 9.61 -1.01 -9.03
N ILE A 231 9.56 -1.54 -7.81
CA ILE A 231 8.78 -0.94 -6.72
C ILE A 231 9.36 0.45 -6.38
N ASN A 232 8.50 1.45 -6.27
CA ASN A 232 8.87 2.82 -5.94
C ASN A 232 8.10 3.27 -4.69
N THR A 233 8.73 4.05 -3.80
CA THR A 233 8.00 4.81 -2.80
C THR A 233 7.14 5.88 -3.47
N LEU A 234 6.10 6.37 -2.78
CA LEU A 234 5.26 7.46 -3.30
C LEU A 234 6.04 8.77 -3.49
N ARG A 235 7.20 8.92 -2.84
CA ARG A 235 8.16 10.02 -3.05
C ARG A 235 8.85 9.88 -4.41
N GLU A 236 9.48 8.74 -4.66
CA GLU A 236 10.13 8.46 -5.96
C GLU A 236 9.13 8.52 -7.11
N CYS A 237 7.88 8.08 -6.91
CA CYS A 237 6.80 8.25 -7.89
C CYS A 237 6.58 9.72 -8.29
N ALA A 238 6.64 10.65 -7.33
CA ALA A 238 6.47 12.08 -7.58
C ALA A 238 7.74 12.70 -8.21
N GLU A 239 8.92 12.26 -7.79
CA GLU A 239 10.21 12.73 -8.31
C GLU A 239 10.45 12.25 -9.76
N ILE A 240 10.05 11.02 -10.11
CA ILE A 240 10.00 10.52 -11.49
C ILE A 240 9.03 11.35 -12.34
N ARG A 241 7.84 11.66 -11.83
CA ARG A 241 6.85 12.48 -12.55
C ARG A 241 7.39 13.88 -12.85
N GLN A 242 7.87 14.58 -11.82
CA GLN A 242 8.39 15.95 -11.93
C GLN A 242 9.60 16.03 -12.87
N SER A 243 10.57 15.12 -12.74
CA SER A 243 11.79 15.16 -13.55
C SER A 243 11.51 14.96 -15.05
N LEU A 244 10.59 14.06 -15.40
CA LEU A 244 10.17 13.86 -16.80
C LEU A 244 9.37 15.05 -17.34
N GLU A 245 8.46 15.63 -16.54
CA GLU A 245 7.69 16.82 -16.96
C GLU A 245 8.58 18.07 -17.10
N GLU A 246 9.59 18.26 -16.24
CA GLU A 246 10.57 19.33 -16.38
C GLU A 246 11.44 19.18 -17.65
N VAL A 247 11.83 17.96 -18.01
CA VAL A 247 12.56 17.70 -19.27
C VAL A 247 11.70 18.06 -20.49
N SER A 248 10.42 17.67 -20.48
CA SER A 248 9.46 18.03 -21.53
C SER A 248 9.30 19.55 -21.68
N GLY A 249 9.15 20.26 -20.55
CA GLY A 249 9.06 21.72 -20.51
C GLY A 249 10.29 22.42 -21.10
N ARG A 250 11.50 21.91 -20.83
CA ARG A 250 12.75 22.49 -21.35
C ARG A 250 12.91 22.28 -22.86
N VAL A 251 12.50 21.12 -23.40
CA VAL A 251 12.53 20.85 -24.86
C VAL A 251 11.58 21.79 -25.62
N THR A 252 10.44 22.13 -25.02
CA THR A 252 9.38 22.94 -25.66
C THR A 252 9.75 24.43 -25.82
N ILE A 253 10.84 24.90 -25.18
CA ILE A 253 11.24 26.33 -25.16
C ILE A 253 12.29 26.67 -26.25
N VAL A 254 12.67 25.71 -27.11
CA VAL A 254 13.77 25.85 -28.09
C VAL A 254 13.29 26.05 -29.55
N HIS A 255 12.06 26.56 -29.74
CA HIS A 255 11.45 26.85 -31.05
C HIS A 255 10.76 28.21 -31.06
#